data_AF-A0A972HZU8-F1
#
_entry.id   AF-A0A972HZU8-F1
#
_cell.length_a   1.000
_cell.length_b   1.000
_cell.length_c   1.000
_cell.angle_alpha   90.00
_cell.angle_beta   90.00
_cell.angle_gamma   90.00
#
_symmetry.space_group_name_H-M   'P 1'
#
loop_
_entity.id
_entity.type
_entity.pdbx_description
1 polymer ?
#
loop_
_entity_poly.entity_id
_entity_poly.type
_entity_poly.pdbx_seq_one_letter_code
_entity_poly.pdbx_strand_id
1 'polypeptide(L)'
;AIKYGLAPRVPGFRNDCYSAAEINEWLVTVLLKPEAQSGPEELEQIRLALADFKRRRLVKRLRDWRQAGLRKGLAADQEIIPLLNSEFGEDHCYSITAIEDYRACPYRFFLKYVIKIKPAPKPTLLPELLDLGLLYHAILREFGKKVRGRSLSREEKDRYWELLSGLIEDQYQEWRKWSGSQPAEMILSLKLEEIRKTLQRWLESELDWAEATAGRFKFDRFEWSFGTGGDLSGPETLAAPYRLEEDQVVIKIGGRVDRVDRDQSGKFTVYDYKLGRGPTAKDLIELEDLQIPVYLMALEQLHFGPGQAVGGSYLGLRNPSRGSGGIWNRERLGPVLKGKGLLDQEGWEALLEGVRKQIIAAVVGIRSGDFGLTEGDCFKYCEYRDCCRRLEREVEGNGASSQ
;
A
#
# COMPACT_ATOMS: atom_id res chain seq x y z
N ALA A 1 2.46 31.28 -7.84
CA ALA A 1 1.39 30.82 -6.93
C ALA A 1 0.65 29.67 -7.60
N ILE A 2 0.92 28.44 -7.18
CA ILE A 2 0.19 27.25 -7.66
C ILE A 2 -1.17 27.29 -6.96
N LYS A 3 -2.22 27.66 -7.70
CA LYS A 3 -3.60 27.60 -7.20
C LYS A 3 -3.98 26.11 -7.11
N TYR A 4 -3.94 25.53 -5.92
CA TYR A 4 -4.65 24.29 -5.66
C TYR A 4 -6.15 24.59 -5.78
N GLY A 5 -6.74 24.17 -6.89
CA GLY A 5 -8.18 24.27 -7.10
C GLY A 5 -8.91 23.48 -6.01
N LEU A 6 -9.86 24.13 -5.35
CA LEU A 6 -10.83 23.53 -4.46
C LEU A 6 -11.54 22.37 -5.16
N ALA A 7 -11.13 21.13 -4.85
CA ALA A 7 -11.57 19.88 -5.46
C ALA A 7 -11.42 19.82 -7.01
N PRO A 8 -10.98 18.71 -7.62
CA PRO A 8 -11.17 18.50 -9.03
C PRO A 8 -12.66 18.54 -9.26
N ARG A 9 -13.09 19.56 -9.99
CA ARG A 9 -14.40 19.50 -10.63
C ARG A 9 -14.27 18.37 -11.63
N VAL A 10 -15.04 17.30 -11.42
CA VAL A 10 -15.27 16.33 -12.49
C VAL A 10 -15.69 17.17 -13.69
N PRO A 11 -14.93 17.14 -14.80
CA PRO A 11 -15.21 18.00 -15.93
C PRO A 11 -16.66 17.77 -16.38
N GLY A 12 -17.43 18.81 -16.63
CA GLY A 12 -18.82 18.64 -17.08
C GLY A 12 -18.86 18.01 -18.48
N PHE A 13 -17.87 18.36 -19.29
CA PHE A 13 -17.73 17.93 -20.67
C PHE A 13 -16.35 17.32 -20.91
N ARG A 14 -16.25 16.38 -21.86
CA ARG A 14 -14.99 15.77 -22.27
C ARG A 14 -13.94 16.78 -22.71
N ASN A 15 -14.36 17.87 -23.35
CA ASN A 15 -13.45 18.93 -23.82
C ASN A 15 -12.76 19.68 -22.67
N ASP A 16 -13.29 19.56 -21.45
CA ASP A 16 -12.73 20.15 -20.24
C ASP A 16 -11.73 19.19 -19.55
N CYS A 17 -11.49 18.00 -20.11
CA CYS A 17 -10.51 17.04 -19.60
C CYS A 17 -9.12 17.31 -20.19
N TYR A 18 -8.11 17.43 -19.35
CA TYR A 18 -6.72 17.71 -19.73
C TYR A 18 -5.82 16.46 -19.71
N SER A 19 -6.33 15.35 -19.20
CA SER A 19 -5.59 14.09 -19.05
C SER A 19 -6.43 12.85 -19.40
N ALA A 20 -5.76 11.74 -19.72
CA ALA A 20 -6.43 10.48 -19.96
C ALA A 20 -7.22 9.97 -18.73
N ALA A 21 -6.79 10.33 -17.52
CA ALA A 21 -7.46 10.02 -16.27
C ALA A 21 -8.76 10.82 -16.12
N GLU A 22 -8.74 12.13 -16.40
CA GLU A 22 -9.95 12.98 -16.37
C GLU A 22 -10.97 12.54 -17.44
N ILE A 23 -10.52 12.11 -18.61
CA ILE A 23 -11.41 11.54 -19.64
C ILE A 23 -12.06 10.25 -19.12
N ASN A 24 -11.32 9.38 -18.43
CA ASN A 24 -11.86 8.14 -17.86
C ASN A 24 -12.85 8.44 -16.73
N GLU A 25 -12.54 9.40 -15.86
CA GLU A 25 -13.39 9.85 -14.76
C GLU A 25 -14.71 10.44 -15.29
N TRP A 26 -14.63 11.39 -16.23
CA TRP A 26 -15.80 11.94 -16.92
C TRP A 26 -16.64 10.85 -17.59
N LEU A 27 -16.02 9.94 -18.33
CA LEU A 27 -16.71 8.86 -19.05
C LEU A 27 -17.46 7.95 -18.07
N VAL A 28 -16.84 7.57 -16.94
CA VAL A 28 -17.49 6.77 -15.89
C VAL A 28 -18.66 7.54 -15.26
N THR A 29 -18.46 8.80 -14.87
CA THR A 29 -19.53 9.62 -14.29
C THR A 29 -20.74 9.74 -15.22
N VAL A 30 -20.51 9.98 -16.51
CA VAL A 30 -21.58 10.08 -17.51
C VAL A 30 -22.29 8.74 -17.72
N LEU A 31 -21.57 7.63 -17.74
CA LEU A 31 -22.15 6.29 -17.94
C LEU A 31 -22.94 5.78 -16.73
N LEU A 32 -22.62 6.28 -15.53
CA LEU A 32 -23.34 5.97 -14.30
C LEU A 32 -24.64 6.80 -14.16
N LYS A 33 -24.86 7.84 -14.98
CA LYS A 33 -26.12 8.62 -14.97
C LYS A 33 -27.30 7.78 -15.52
N PRO A 34 -28.54 8.01 -15.02
CA PRO A 34 -29.76 7.51 -15.66
C PRO A 34 -29.88 8.01 -17.11
N GLU A 35 -30.26 7.13 -18.05
CA GLU A 35 -30.29 7.43 -19.51
C GLU A 35 -31.20 8.63 -19.88
N ALA A 36 -32.09 9.04 -18.97
CA ALA A 36 -33.03 10.15 -19.14
C ALA A 36 -32.42 11.57 -18.96
N GLN A 37 -31.11 11.70 -18.71
CA GLN A 37 -30.47 13.00 -18.37
C GLN A 37 -29.34 13.45 -19.31
N SER A 38 -29.05 12.75 -20.41
CA SER A 38 -27.94 13.11 -21.30
C SER A 38 -28.38 13.91 -22.52
N GLY A 39 -27.79 15.10 -22.70
CA GLY A 39 -28.06 15.99 -23.83
C GLY A 39 -27.31 15.59 -25.12
N PRO A 40 -27.70 16.13 -26.29
CA PRO A 40 -27.09 15.79 -27.59
C PRO A 40 -25.59 16.13 -27.70
N GLU A 41 -25.14 17.18 -27.01
CA GLU A 41 -23.73 17.58 -26.96
C GLU A 41 -22.87 16.65 -26.10
N GLU A 42 -23.43 16.14 -24.98
CA GLU A 42 -22.79 15.10 -24.18
C GLU A 42 -22.66 13.78 -24.98
N LEU A 43 -23.67 13.41 -25.77
CA LEU A 43 -23.65 12.20 -26.59
C LEU A 43 -22.53 12.21 -27.65
N GLU A 44 -22.26 13.35 -28.27
CA GLU A 44 -21.16 13.49 -29.23
C GLU A 44 -19.79 13.39 -28.54
N GLN A 45 -19.66 13.97 -27.34
CA GLN A 45 -18.44 13.81 -26.54
C GLN A 45 -18.21 12.36 -26.12
N ILE A 46 -19.27 11.62 -25.80
CA ILE A 46 -19.17 10.18 -25.48
C ILE A 46 -18.64 9.45 -26.71
N ARG A 47 -19.19 9.73 -27.89
CA ARG A 47 -18.76 9.14 -29.17
C ARG A 47 -17.26 9.38 -29.43
N LEU A 48 -16.72 10.56 -29.12
CA LEU A 48 -15.30 10.89 -29.26
C LEU A 48 -14.40 10.21 -28.21
N ALA A 49 -14.84 10.05 -26.97
CA ALA A 49 -14.10 9.26 -25.97
C ALA A 49 -14.09 7.77 -26.32
N LEU A 50 -15.20 7.29 -26.87
CA LEU A 50 -15.35 5.99 -27.51
C LEU A 50 -14.64 5.92 -28.87
N ALA A 51 -13.75 6.84 -29.25
CA ALA A 51 -12.86 6.62 -30.39
C ALA A 51 -11.70 5.68 -30.02
N ASP A 52 -11.29 5.67 -28.76
CA ASP A 52 -10.27 4.77 -28.22
C ASP A 52 -10.85 3.36 -28.04
N PHE A 53 -10.24 2.36 -28.67
CA PHE A 53 -10.68 0.97 -28.62
C PHE A 53 -10.76 0.43 -27.18
N LYS A 54 -9.81 0.78 -26.31
CA LYS A 54 -9.81 0.36 -24.89
C LYS A 54 -11.03 0.94 -24.16
N ARG A 55 -11.39 2.19 -24.46
CA ARG A 55 -12.55 2.87 -23.88
C ARG A 55 -13.87 2.34 -24.45
N ARG A 56 -13.98 2.08 -25.76
CA ARG A 56 -15.18 1.45 -26.36
C ARG A 56 -15.58 0.16 -25.67
N ARG A 57 -14.59 -0.67 -25.38
CA ARG A 57 -14.76 -2.00 -24.82
C ARG A 57 -15.05 -1.97 -23.32
N LEU A 58 -14.40 -1.05 -22.60
CA LEU A 58 -14.71 -0.71 -21.21
C LEU A 58 -16.15 -0.24 -21.04
N VAL A 59 -16.62 0.65 -21.91
CA VAL A 59 -17.97 1.21 -21.86
C VAL A 59 -19.05 0.20 -22.25
N LYS A 60 -18.82 -0.61 -23.29
CA LYS A 60 -19.73 -1.71 -23.65
C LYS A 60 -19.96 -2.62 -22.43
N ARG A 61 -18.92 -2.90 -21.65
CA ARG A 61 -19.01 -3.76 -20.48
C ARG A 61 -19.53 -3.10 -19.20
N LEU A 62 -19.25 -1.82 -18.98
CA LEU A 62 -19.95 -1.05 -17.94
C LEU A 62 -21.47 -0.99 -18.22
N ARG A 63 -21.85 -1.00 -19.50
CA ARG A 63 -23.25 -1.08 -19.94
C ARG A 63 -23.84 -2.49 -19.81
N ASP A 64 -23.10 -3.53 -20.21
CA ASP A 64 -23.50 -4.93 -19.98
C ASP A 64 -23.59 -5.25 -18.47
N TRP A 65 -22.74 -4.62 -17.64
CA TRP A 65 -22.80 -4.66 -16.17
C TRP A 65 -24.05 -4.02 -15.58
N ARG A 66 -24.67 -3.09 -16.31
CA ARG A 66 -25.96 -2.48 -15.97
C ARG A 66 -27.14 -3.40 -16.31
N GLN A 67 -26.97 -4.30 -17.29
CA GLN A 67 -28.07 -5.09 -17.87
C GLN A 67 -28.06 -6.59 -17.49
N ALA A 68 -26.91 -7.17 -17.15
CA ALA A 68 -26.79 -8.57 -16.76
C ALA A 68 -25.99 -8.71 -15.46
N GLY A 69 -26.62 -9.28 -14.43
CA GLY A 69 -26.03 -9.54 -13.13
C GLY A 69 -24.68 -10.27 -13.24
N LEU A 70 -23.59 -9.51 -13.15
CA LEU A 70 -22.22 -10.03 -13.19
C LEU A 70 -21.89 -10.69 -11.84
N ARG A 71 -22.12 -12.00 -11.75
CA ARG A 71 -21.48 -12.87 -10.76
C ARG A 71 -20.05 -13.31 -11.16
N LYS A 72 -19.52 -12.90 -12.34
CA LYS A 72 -18.29 -13.49 -12.93
C LYS A 72 -17.20 -12.52 -13.48
N GLY A 73 -17.24 -11.21 -13.20
CA GLY A 73 -16.16 -10.29 -13.64
C GLY A 73 -15.90 -10.24 -15.17
N LEU A 74 -14.69 -9.85 -15.60
CA LEU A 74 -14.26 -9.85 -17.02
C LEU A 74 -13.79 -11.24 -17.50
N ALA A 75 -13.84 -12.27 -16.65
CA ALA A 75 -13.22 -13.58 -16.87
C ALA A 75 -13.73 -14.39 -18.08
N ALA A 76 -14.87 -14.02 -18.65
CA ALA A 76 -15.45 -14.66 -19.83
C ALA A 76 -15.09 -13.97 -21.17
N ASP A 77 -14.30 -12.89 -21.18
CA ASP A 77 -13.93 -12.18 -22.42
C ASP A 77 -12.57 -12.61 -22.99
N GLN A 78 -12.62 -13.46 -24.02
CA GLN A 78 -11.42 -13.91 -24.73
C GLN A 78 -10.61 -12.77 -25.35
N GLU A 79 -11.22 -11.63 -25.64
CA GLU A 79 -10.53 -10.52 -26.29
C GLU A 79 -9.95 -9.52 -25.24
N ILE A 80 -10.29 -9.58 -23.94
CA ILE A 80 -9.69 -8.72 -22.88
C ILE A 80 -8.43 -9.35 -22.30
N ILE A 81 -8.41 -10.68 -22.19
CA ILE A 81 -7.28 -11.43 -21.63
C ILE A 81 -5.95 -11.06 -22.33
N PRO A 82 -5.86 -10.93 -23.66
CA PRO A 82 -4.62 -10.49 -24.31
C PRO A 82 -4.17 -9.08 -23.91
N LEU A 83 -5.12 -8.15 -23.69
CA LEU A 83 -4.81 -6.79 -23.24
C LEU A 83 -4.35 -6.78 -21.78
N LEU A 84 -5.03 -7.52 -20.91
CA LEU A 84 -4.59 -7.70 -19.53
C LEU A 84 -3.22 -8.36 -19.47
N ASN A 85 -2.95 -9.37 -20.29
CA ASN A 85 -1.62 -9.99 -20.37
C ASN A 85 -0.57 -9.04 -21.00
N SER A 86 -0.96 -8.07 -21.83
CA SER A 86 -0.02 -7.06 -22.32
C SER A 86 0.36 -6.02 -21.25
N GLU A 87 -0.55 -5.68 -20.34
CA GLU A 87 -0.32 -4.68 -19.29
C GLU A 87 0.16 -5.28 -17.97
N PHE A 88 -0.36 -6.46 -17.62
CA PHE A 88 -0.16 -7.21 -16.37
C PHE A 88 0.48 -8.59 -16.63
N GLY A 89 1.16 -8.75 -17.77
CA GLY A 89 1.86 -9.98 -18.13
C GLY A 89 3.10 -10.26 -17.29
N GLU A 90 3.98 -11.13 -17.80
CA GLU A 90 5.20 -11.56 -17.10
C GLU A 90 6.19 -10.41 -16.85
N ASP A 91 6.16 -9.37 -17.69
CA ASP A 91 7.02 -8.21 -17.54
C ASP A 91 6.50 -7.13 -16.60
N HIS A 92 5.23 -7.23 -16.18
CA HIS A 92 4.65 -6.29 -15.25
C HIS A 92 5.22 -6.48 -13.84
N CYS A 93 5.70 -5.39 -13.25
CA CYS A 93 6.14 -5.37 -11.86
C CYS A 93 5.00 -4.87 -10.95
N TYR A 94 4.38 -5.78 -10.21
CA TYR A 94 3.30 -5.46 -9.28
C TYR A 94 3.85 -4.81 -8.01
N SER A 95 3.15 -3.81 -7.46
CA SER A 95 3.40 -3.40 -6.08
C SER A 95 2.64 -4.33 -5.13
N ILE A 96 3.17 -4.52 -3.91
CA ILE A 96 2.50 -5.38 -2.91
C ILE A 96 1.12 -4.84 -2.56
N THR A 97 0.99 -3.52 -2.40
CA THR A 97 -0.30 -2.86 -2.15
C THR A 97 -1.31 -3.10 -3.29
N ALA A 98 -0.86 -3.24 -4.55
CA ALA A 98 -1.77 -3.57 -5.65
C ALA A 98 -2.32 -5.00 -5.52
N ILE A 99 -1.49 -5.96 -5.11
CA ILE A 99 -1.93 -7.33 -4.85
C ILE A 99 -2.90 -7.37 -3.66
N GLU A 100 -2.60 -6.66 -2.58
CA GLU A 100 -3.48 -6.54 -1.41
C GLU A 100 -4.82 -5.86 -1.76
N ASP A 101 -4.80 -4.80 -2.58
CA ASP A 101 -6.01 -4.13 -3.06
C ASP A 101 -6.90 -5.07 -3.88
N TYR A 102 -6.32 -5.94 -4.71
CA TYR A 102 -7.06 -6.97 -5.44
C TYR A 102 -7.68 -8.00 -4.49
N ARG A 103 -6.90 -8.51 -3.54
CA ARG A 103 -7.38 -9.50 -2.55
C ARG A 103 -8.50 -8.94 -1.67
N ALA A 104 -8.41 -7.67 -1.28
CA ALA A 104 -9.46 -7.00 -0.55
C ALA A 104 -10.72 -6.80 -1.40
N CYS A 105 -10.55 -6.34 -2.66
CA CYS A 105 -11.65 -6.23 -3.59
C CYS A 105 -11.17 -6.20 -5.06
N PRO A 106 -11.46 -7.25 -5.86
CA PRO A 106 -11.08 -7.29 -7.27
C PRO A 106 -11.65 -6.11 -8.07
N TYR A 107 -12.88 -5.70 -7.75
CA TYR A 107 -13.49 -4.52 -8.35
C TYR A 107 -12.75 -3.22 -8.02
N ARG A 108 -12.27 -3.06 -6.77
CA ARG A 108 -11.44 -1.90 -6.39
C ARG A 108 -10.15 -1.87 -7.19
N PHE A 109 -9.50 -3.03 -7.37
CA PHE A 109 -8.30 -3.12 -8.21
C PHE A 109 -8.59 -2.70 -9.65
N PHE A 110 -9.71 -3.16 -10.21
CA PHE A 110 -10.13 -2.80 -11.55
C PHE A 110 -10.28 -1.28 -11.72
N LEU A 111 -10.99 -0.61 -10.81
CA LEU A 111 -11.15 0.84 -10.88
C LEU A 111 -9.82 1.59 -10.72
N LYS A 112 -8.98 1.15 -9.78
CA LYS A 112 -7.74 1.84 -9.39
C LYS A 112 -6.57 1.61 -10.34
N TYR A 113 -6.35 0.37 -10.79
CA TYR A 113 -5.15 -0.02 -11.55
C TYR A 113 -5.43 -0.25 -13.03
N VAL A 114 -6.62 -0.76 -13.39
CA VAL A 114 -6.99 -1.02 -14.79
C VAL A 114 -7.58 0.24 -15.43
N ILE A 115 -8.63 0.82 -14.83
CA ILE A 115 -9.24 2.07 -15.34
C ILE A 115 -8.43 3.31 -14.93
N LYS A 116 -7.75 3.25 -13.78
CA LYS A 116 -6.98 4.35 -13.19
C LYS A 116 -7.84 5.56 -12.84
N ILE A 117 -9.03 5.31 -12.28
CA ILE A 117 -9.89 6.34 -11.72
C ILE A 117 -9.21 6.92 -10.50
N LYS A 118 -9.08 8.25 -10.43
CA LYS A 118 -8.58 8.94 -9.25
C LYS A 118 -9.78 9.30 -8.38
N PRO A 119 -9.78 8.97 -7.08
CA PRO A 119 -10.83 9.45 -6.19
C PRO A 119 -10.75 10.97 -6.07
N ALA A 120 -11.89 11.63 -5.94
CA ALA A 120 -11.93 13.06 -5.71
C ALA A 120 -11.26 13.38 -4.35
N PRO A 121 -10.23 14.25 -4.30
CA PRO A 121 -9.66 14.74 -3.06
C PRO A 121 -10.74 15.43 -2.25
N LYS A 122 -10.73 15.16 -0.95
CA LYS A 122 -11.69 15.71 -0.01
C LYS A 122 -11.15 17.07 0.44
N PRO A 123 -11.91 18.17 0.24
CA PRO A 123 -11.50 19.47 0.73
C PRO A 123 -11.36 19.38 2.25
N THR A 124 -10.11 19.41 2.72
CA THR A 124 -9.77 19.43 4.13
C THR A 124 -9.39 20.86 4.51
N LEU A 125 -9.82 21.29 5.71
CA LEU A 125 -9.50 22.62 6.25
C LEU A 125 -8.00 22.79 6.54
N LEU A 126 -7.31 21.67 6.68
CA LEU A 126 -5.86 21.54 6.70
C LEU A 126 -5.45 21.03 5.32
N PRO A 127 -4.18 21.22 4.88
CA PRO A 127 -3.67 20.48 3.74
C PRO A 127 -4.14 19.02 3.87
N GLU A 128 -4.72 18.44 2.82
CA GLU A 128 -4.83 16.99 2.74
C GLU A 128 -3.44 16.46 3.09
N LEU A 129 -3.29 15.87 4.28
CA LEU A 129 -2.03 15.26 4.70
C LEU A 129 -0.83 16.25 4.63
N LEU A 130 -0.58 17.06 5.65
CA LEU A 130 0.40 16.62 6.65
C LEU A 130 0.40 15.09 6.71
N ASP A 131 1.08 14.43 5.77
CA ASP A 131 1.28 13.00 5.85
C ASP A 131 2.30 12.81 6.97
N LEU A 132 1.78 12.88 8.19
CA LEU A 132 2.54 12.67 9.41
C LEU A 132 3.28 11.33 9.28
N GLY A 133 2.70 10.35 8.58
CA GLY A 133 3.39 9.13 8.17
C GLY A 133 4.69 9.43 7.42
N LEU A 134 4.64 10.16 6.30
CA LEU A 134 5.84 10.57 5.54
C LEU A 134 6.84 11.36 6.40
N LEU A 135 6.37 12.21 7.31
CA LEU A 135 7.26 12.91 8.26
C LEU A 135 8.02 11.92 9.12
N TYR A 136 7.30 11.01 9.79
CA TYR A 136 7.92 10.05 10.68
C TYR A 136 8.89 9.17 9.90
N HIS A 137 8.52 8.72 8.69
CA HIS A 137 9.43 8.00 7.79
C HIS A 137 10.69 8.80 7.49
N ALA A 138 10.57 10.08 7.12
CA ALA A 138 11.71 10.94 6.84
C ALA A 138 12.62 11.11 8.08
N ILE A 139 12.05 11.43 9.25
CA ILE A 139 12.82 11.59 10.50
C ILE A 139 13.53 10.29 10.86
N LEU A 140 12.81 9.17 10.87
CA LEU A 140 13.35 7.87 11.28
C LEU A 140 14.38 7.33 10.29
N ARG A 141 14.21 7.60 8.99
CA ARG A 141 15.20 7.32 7.95
C ARG A 141 16.49 8.10 8.21
N GLU A 142 16.42 9.41 8.40
CA GLU A 142 17.61 10.23 8.63
C GLU A 142 18.29 9.91 9.96
N PHE A 143 17.51 9.63 11.01
CA PHE A 143 18.05 9.11 12.27
C PHE A 143 18.79 7.80 12.05
N GLY A 144 18.13 6.84 11.39
CA GLY A 144 18.67 5.51 11.09
C GLY A 144 19.98 5.57 10.31
N LYS A 145 20.07 6.42 9.29
CA LYS A 145 21.30 6.66 8.53
C LYS A 145 22.45 7.14 9.42
N LYS A 146 22.19 8.04 10.37
CA LYS A 146 23.20 8.57 11.29
C LYS A 146 23.67 7.55 12.33
N VAL A 147 22.87 6.54 12.64
CA VAL A 147 23.22 5.43 13.56
C VAL A 147 23.51 4.11 12.85
N ARG A 148 23.65 4.13 11.51
CA ARG A 148 23.88 2.93 10.70
C ARG A 148 25.09 2.12 11.20
N GLY A 149 24.94 0.81 11.23
CA GLY A 149 25.95 -0.14 11.71
C GLY A 149 26.02 -0.25 13.24
N ARG A 150 25.14 0.43 13.98
CA ARG A 150 25.08 0.39 15.45
C ARG A 150 23.76 -0.23 15.92
N SER A 151 23.81 -0.85 17.09
CA SER A 151 22.63 -1.06 17.93
C SER A 151 22.56 0.11 18.90
N LEU A 152 21.36 0.57 19.24
CA LEU A 152 21.20 1.59 20.26
C LEU A 152 21.56 1.01 21.63
N SER A 153 21.92 1.91 22.57
CA SER A 153 22.25 1.57 23.95
C SER A 153 21.72 2.65 24.88
N ARG A 154 21.36 2.29 26.13
CA ARG A 154 20.75 3.25 27.06
C ARG A 154 21.72 4.33 27.52
N GLU A 155 23.01 4.05 27.53
CA GLU A 155 24.05 5.00 27.94
C GLU A 155 24.09 6.23 27.01
N GLU A 156 23.77 6.04 25.73
CA GLU A 156 23.74 7.12 24.73
C GLU A 156 22.33 7.68 24.49
N LYS A 157 21.35 7.36 25.33
CA LYS A 157 19.94 7.77 25.17
C LYS A 157 19.79 9.27 24.95
N ASP A 158 20.44 10.09 25.77
CA ASP A 158 20.33 11.55 25.68
C ASP A 158 20.90 12.07 24.35
N ARG A 159 22.00 11.47 23.88
CA ARG A 159 22.59 11.77 22.57
C ARG A 159 21.66 11.40 21.42
N TYR A 160 20.99 10.24 21.50
CA TYR A 160 20.00 9.85 20.49
C TYR A 160 18.79 10.78 20.49
N TRP A 161 18.35 11.21 21.66
CA TRP A 161 17.24 12.16 21.78
C TRP A 161 17.60 13.54 21.26
N GLU A 162 18.81 14.04 21.51
CA GLU A 162 19.32 15.28 20.94
C GLU A 162 19.35 15.20 19.40
N LEU A 163 19.81 14.06 18.86
CA LEU A 163 19.82 13.82 17.42
C LEU A 163 18.42 13.84 16.80
N LEU A 164 17.45 13.15 17.42
CA LEU A 164 16.06 13.17 16.99
C LEU A 164 15.46 14.58 17.10
N SER A 165 15.74 15.29 18.18
CA SER A 165 15.24 16.65 18.41
C SER A 165 15.71 17.61 17.32
N GLY A 166 16.98 17.51 16.90
CA GLY A 166 17.48 18.27 15.77
C GLY A 166 16.76 17.94 14.46
N LEU A 167 16.55 16.65 14.16
CA LEU A 167 15.83 16.21 12.96
C LEU A 167 14.35 16.63 12.94
N ILE A 168 13.69 16.60 14.11
CA ILE A 168 12.32 17.10 14.27
C ILE A 168 12.27 18.59 13.95
N GLU A 169 13.23 19.37 14.47
CA GLU A 169 13.29 20.81 14.25
C GLU A 169 13.58 21.15 12.78
N ASP A 170 14.52 20.46 12.13
CA ASP A 170 14.83 20.64 10.71
C ASP A 170 13.58 20.47 9.83
N GLN A 171 12.83 19.39 10.06
CA GLN A 171 11.59 19.11 9.33
C GLN A 171 10.48 20.12 9.65
N TYR A 172 10.38 20.54 10.91
CA TYR A 172 9.42 21.56 11.33
C TYR A 172 9.70 22.90 10.65
N GLN A 173 10.97 23.31 10.54
CA GLN A 173 11.36 24.54 9.84
C GLN A 173 11.08 24.48 8.35
N GLU A 174 11.29 23.32 7.72
CA GLU A 174 10.90 23.11 6.32
C GLU A 174 9.39 23.32 6.15
N TRP A 175 8.58 22.69 7.00
CA TRP A 175 7.12 22.82 6.97
C TRP A 175 6.60 24.21 7.23
N ARG A 176 7.23 24.94 8.15
CA ARG A 176 6.85 26.32 8.45
C ARG A 176 6.94 27.22 7.22
N LYS A 177 7.87 26.95 6.30
CA LYS A 177 7.98 27.70 5.02
C LYS A 177 6.75 27.48 4.13
N TRP A 178 6.10 26.32 4.24
CA TRP A 178 4.92 25.96 3.44
C TRP A 178 3.59 26.36 4.10
N SER A 179 3.55 26.49 5.43
CA SER A 179 2.37 26.91 6.19
C SER A 179 2.17 28.43 6.13
N GLY A 180 1.69 28.95 5.00
CA GLY A 180 1.49 30.39 4.80
C GLY A 180 0.39 31.07 5.61
N SER A 181 -0.13 30.47 6.71
CA SER A 181 -1.19 31.06 7.53
C SER A 181 -0.99 30.85 9.04
N GLN A 182 -1.36 31.86 9.83
CA GLN A 182 -1.24 31.86 11.30
C GLN A 182 -2.01 30.73 12.01
N PRO A 183 -3.23 30.34 11.58
CA PRO A 183 -3.91 29.17 12.14
C PRO A 183 -3.19 27.85 11.86
N ALA A 184 -2.54 27.72 10.70
CA ALA A 184 -1.76 26.53 10.38
C ALA A 184 -0.52 26.41 11.28
N GLU A 185 0.18 27.52 11.55
CA GLU A 185 1.32 27.54 12.49
C GLU A 185 0.92 27.12 13.91
N MET A 186 -0.24 27.57 14.41
CA MET A 186 -0.73 27.20 15.75
C MET A 186 -1.10 25.71 15.85
N ILE A 187 -1.66 25.13 14.79
CA ILE A 187 -1.96 23.69 14.73
C ILE A 187 -0.67 22.88 14.61
N LEU A 188 0.30 23.36 13.82
CA LEU A 188 1.60 22.72 13.66
C LEU A 188 2.39 22.68 14.99
N SER A 189 2.34 23.75 15.79
CA SER A 189 3.02 23.77 17.09
C SER A 189 2.42 22.79 18.10
N LEU A 190 1.09 22.62 18.11
CA LEU A 190 0.42 21.57 18.91
C LEU A 190 0.81 20.16 18.44
N LYS A 191 0.96 19.96 17.12
CA LYS A 191 1.39 18.69 16.54
C LYS A 191 2.85 18.36 16.84
N LEU A 192 3.71 19.36 16.97
CA LEU A 192 5.12 19.18 17.28
C LEU A 192 5.34 18.47 18.62
N GLU A 193 4.56 18.84 19.64
CA GLU A 193 4.61 18.20 20.95
C GLU A 193 4.11 16.74 20.89
N GLU A 194 3.08 16.46 20.08
CA GLU A 194 2.61 15.09 19.80
C GLU A 194 3.69 14.25 19.11
N ILE A 195 4.41 14.84 18.14
CA ILE A 195 5.51 14.20 17.42
C ILE A 195 6.66 13.85 18.35
N ARG A 196 7.08 14.81 19.20
CA ARG A 196 8.13 14.58 20.19
C ARG A 196 7.80 13.41 21.11
N LYS A 197 6.61 13.41 21.72
CA LYS A 197 6.17 12.32 22.61
C LYS A 197 6.11 10.96 21.91
N THR A 198 5.67 10.95 20.66
CA THR A 198 5.59 9.72 19.85
C THR A 198 7.01 9.17 19.59
N LEU A 199 7.94 10.03 19.18
CA LEU A 199 9.34 9.62 18.92
C LEU A 199 10.11 9.25 20.19
N GLN A 200 9.80 9.84 21.35
CA GLN A 200 10.35 9.39 22.64
C GLN A 200 9.93 7.96 22.95
N ARG A 201 8.64 7.63 22.82
CA ARG A 201 8.14 6.26 23.04
C ARG A 201 8.78 5.27 22.06
N TRP A 202 8.91 5.68 20.80
CA TRP A 202 9.62 4.89 19.80
C TRP A 202 11.07 4.64 20.23
N LEU A 203 11.83 5.68 20.62
CA LEU A 203 13.22 5.54 21.06
C LEU A 203 13.36 4.59 22.25
N GLU A 204 12.52 4.71 23.27
CA GLU A 204 12.50 3.76 24.40
C GLU A 204 12.29 2.32 23.92
N SER A 205 11.34 2.12 23.00
CA SER A 205 11.07 0.77 22.47
C SER A 205 12.24 0.20 21.64
N GLU A 206 13.06 1.05 21.02
CA GLU A 206 14.29 0.62 20.34
C GLU A 206 15.38 0.25 21.34
N LEU A 207 15.50 0.99 22.45
CA LEU A 207 16.43 0.69 23.53
C LEU A 207 16.06 -0.61 24.25
N ASP A 208 14.77 -0.81 24.56
CA ASP A 208 14.24 -2.06 25.12
C ASP A 208 14.58 -3.24 24.20
N TRP A 209 14.41 -3.05 22.88
CA TRP A 209 14.70 -4.08 21.89
C TRP A 209 16.19 -4.40 21.79
N ALA A 210 17.04 -3.38 21.80
CA ALA A 210 18.48 -3.55 21.80
C ALA A 210 18.94 -4.33 23.05
N GLU A 211 18.43 -4.01 24.23
CA GLU A 211 18.74 -4.75 25.46
C GLU A 211 18.24 -6.19 25.40
N ALA A 212 16.98 -6.40 25.01
CA ALA A 212 16.37 -7.72 24.92
C ALA A 212 17.07 -8.65 23.91
N THR A 213 17.72 -8.08 22.90
CA THR A 213 18.49 -8.81 21.88
C THR A 213 20.00 -8.75 22.11
N ALA A 214 20.47 -8.20 23.24
CA ALA A 214 21.89 -8.00 23.55
C ALA A 214 22.66 -7.28 22.41
N GLY A 215 22.01 -6.31 21.76
CA GLY A 215 22.56 -5.50 20.68
C GLY A 215 22.83 -6.28 19.38
N ARG A 216 22.18 -7.44 19.21
CA ARG A 216 22.38 -8.33 18.06
C ARG A 216 22.07 -7.66 16.72
N PHE A 217 20.96 -6.91 16.65
CA PHE A 217 20.48 -6.31 15.42
C PHE A 217 20.94 -4.86 15.32
N LYS A 218 21.58 -4.53 14.20
CA LYS A 218 22.12 -3.20 13.91
C LYS A 218 21.36 -2.58 12.75
N PHE A 219 21.13 -1.27 12.85
CA PHE A 219 20.53 -0.45 11.80
C PHE A 219 21.33 -0.61 10.49
N ASP A 220 20.72 -1.10 9.40
CA ASP A 220 21.43 -1.33 8.13
C ASP A 220 20.85 -0.52 6.96
N ARG A 221 19.62 -0.80 6.54
CA ARG A 221 19.02 -0.21 5.32
C ARG A 221 17.76 0.59 5.67
N PHE A 222 17.47 1.62 4.89
CA PHE A 222 16.27 2.46 5.06
C PHE A 222 15.65 2.81 3.72
N GLU A 223 14.32 2.78 3.65
CA GLU A 223 13.54 2.99 2.42
C GLU A 223 14.09 2.18 1.23
N TRP A 224 14.54 0.96 1.51
CA TRP A 224 15.20 0.10 0.53
C TRP A 224 14.19 -0.36 -0.52
N SER A 225 14.38 0.12 -1.74
CA SER A 225 13.44 -0.10 -2.84
C SER A 225 13.93 -1.20 -3.77
N PHE A 226 13.02 -2.04 -4.25
CA PHE A 226 13.31 -3.09 -5.23
C PHE A 226 12.24 -3.14 -6.32
N GLY A 227 12.60 -3.60 -7.52
CA GLY A 227 11.67 -3.69 -8.65
C GLY A 227 11.16 -2.33 -9.15
N THR A 228 11.87 -1.23 -8.86
CA THR A 228 11.57 0.10 -9.38
C THR A 228 12.10 0.16 -10.81
N GLY A 229 11.23 0.06 -11.82
CA GLY A 229 11.63 -0.04 -13.23
C GLY A 229 12.50 1.12 -13.68
N GLY A 230 13.83 0.93 -13.68
CA GLY A 230 14.87 1.76 -14.32
C GLY A 230 15.07 3.20 -13.80
N ASP A 231 14.00 3.89 -13.39
CA ASP A 231 13.96 5.34 -13.22
C ASP A 231 14.51 5.83 -11.87
N LEU A 232 14.75 4.92 -10.91
CA LEU A 232 15.30 5.23 -9.60
C LEU A 232 16.63 4.48 -9.44
N SER A 233 17.72 5.22 -9.29
CA SER A 233 19.06 4.69 -9.04
C SER A 233 19.62 5.27 -7.74
N GLY A 234 20.09 4.41 -6.84
CA GLY A 234 20.69 4.84 -5.58
C GLY A 234 21.20 3.65 -4.75
N PRO A 235 22.00 3.90 -3.70
CA PRO A 235 22.56 2.85 -2.85
C PRO A 235 21.51 2.02 -2.10
N GLU A 236 20.29 2.56 -1.97
CA GLU A 236 19.13 1.91 -1.34
C GLU A 236 18.05 1.56 -2.38
N THR A 237 18.43 1.40 -3.65
CA THR A 237 17.51 1.06 -4.73
C THR A 237 18.09 -0.03 -5.62
N LEU A 238 17.36 -1.12 -5.74
CA LEU A 238 17.69 -2.24 -6.60
C LEU A 238 16.68 -2.31 -7.75
N ALA A 239 17.16 -2.23 -9.00
CA ALA A 239 16.28 -2.33 -10.15
C ALA A 239 15.63 -3.72 -10.28
N ALA A 240 16.30 -4.78 -9.79
CA ALA A 240 15.81 -6.14 -9.85
C ALA A 240 14.54 -6.32 -8.98
N PRO A 241 13.44 -6.87 -9.55
CA PRO A 241 12.23 -7.19 -8.80
C PRO A 241 12.38 -8.53 -8.05
N TYR A 242 11.56 -8.72 -7.01
CA TYR A 242 11.33 -10.05 -6.46
C TYR A 242 10.60 -10.89 -7.50
N ARG A 243 11.15 -12.05 -7.86
CA ARG A 243 10.61 -12.90 -8.92
C ARG A 243 10.10 -14.19 -8.31
N LEU A 244 8.77 -14.38 -8.37
CA LEU A 244 8.10 -15.61 -7.99
C LEU A 244 7.80 -16.41 -9.27
N GLU A 245 8.30 -17.65 -9.33
CA GLU A 245 8.15 -18.55 -10.46
C GLU A 245 7.60 -19.88 -9.97
N GLU A 246 6.35 -20.20 -10.32
CA GLU A 246 5.68 -21.42 -9.91
C GLU A 246 4.60 -21.79 -10.94
N ASP A 247 4.44 -23.08 -11.26
CA ASP A 247 3.43 -23.59 -12.22
C ASP A 247 3.34 -22.81 -13.55
N GLN A 248 4.49 -22.45 -14.14
CA GLN A 248 4.61 -21.65 -15.37
C GLN A 248 4.11 -20.20 -15.26
N VAL A 249 3.77 -19.73 -14.06
CA VAL A 249 3.41 -18.34 -13.79
C VAL A 249 4.65 -17.59 -13.30
N VAL A 250 5.09 -16.60 -14.08
CA VAL A 250 6.14 -15.65 -13.67
C VAL A 250 5.49 -14.38 -13.15
N ILE A 251 5.86 -13.98 -11.92
CA ILE A 251 5.36 -12.78 -11.25
C ILE A 251 6.56 -11.95 -10.79
N LYS A 252 6.59 -10.67 -11.17
CA LYS A 252 7.58 -9.70 -10.71
C LYS A 252 6.91 -8.77 -9.70
N ILE A 253 7.53 -8.58 -8.54
CA ILE A 253 7.02 -7.72 -7.48
C ILE A 253 8.08 -6.68 -7.10
N GLY A 254 7.63 -5.44 -6.98
CA GLY A 254 8.40 -4.32 -6.48
C GLY A 254 7.85 -3.81 -5.16
N GLY A 255 8.69 -3.12 -4.41
CA GLY A 255 8.32 -2.60 -3.10
C GLY A 255 9.39 -1.70 -2.51
N ARG A 256 9.08 -1.13 -1.35
CA ARG A 256 9.98 -0.31 -0.55
C ARG A 256 9.88 -0.75 0.90
N VAL A 257 11.00 -1.18 1.48
CA VAL A 257 11.11 -1.61 2.87
C VAL A 257 11.56 -0.42 3.70
N ASP A 258 10.79 0.00 4.71
CA ASP A 258 11.10 1.21 5.47
C ASP A 258 12.41 1.09 6.25
N ARG A 259 12.64 -0.05 6.89
CA ARG A 259 13.88 -0.34 7.62
C ARG A 259 14.25 -1.82 7.60
N VAL A 260 15.54 -2.08 7.45
CA VAL A 260 16.15 -3.39 7.66
C VAL A 260 17.24 -3.28 8.72
N ASP A 261 17.18 -4.17 9.71
CA ASP A 261 18.28 -4.36 10.65
C ASP A 261 18.95 -5.71 10.40
N ARG A 262 20.25 -5.79 10.69
CA ARG A 262 21.07 -6.95 10.39
C ARG A 262 21.98 -7.32 11.56
N ASP A 263 22.17 -8.61 11.78
CA ASP A 263 23.21 -9.12 12.68
C ASP A 263 24.52 -9.45 11.94
N GLN A 264 25.57 -9.77 12.70
CA GLN A 264 26.90 -10.05 12.14
C GLN A 264 26.94 -11.31 11.27
N SER A 265 25.98 -12.23 11.43
CA SER A 265 25.91 -13.49 10.68
C SER A 265 25.22 -13.35 9.32
N GLY A 266 24.59 -12.21 9.04
CA GLY A 266 23.80 -12.02 7.81
C GLY A 266 22.29 -12.12 8.02
N LYS A 267 21.84 -12.56 9.19
CA LYS A 267 20.43 -12.62 9.51
C LYS A 267 19.85 -11.22 9.67
N PHE A 268 18.61 -11.03 9.23
CA PHE A 268 18.01 -9.70 9.17
C PHE A 268 16.56 -9.68 9.66
N THR A 269 16.12 -8.49 10.05
CA THR A 269 14.74 -8.17 10.41
C THR A 269 14.25 -6.98 9.60
N VAL A 270 12.94 -6.94 9.32
CA VAL A 270 12.32 -5.82 8.59
C VAL A 270 11.29 -5.12 9.47
N TYR A 271 11.19 -3.80 9.34
CA TYR A 271 10.20 -3.00 10.02
C TYR A 271 9.49 -2.08 9.03
N ASP A 272 8.17 -1.98 9.18
CA ASP A 272 7.34 -0.99 8.50
C ASP A 272 6.72 -0.07 9.56
N TYR A 273 6.89 1.24 9.41
CA TYR A 273 6.40 2.19 10.42
C TYR A 273 4.95 2.57 10.14
N LYS A 274 4.09 2.38 11.15
CA LYS A 274 2.69 2.80 11.12
C LYS A 274 2.43 3.85 12.20
N LEU A 275 1.83 4.98 11.85
CA LEU A 275 1.47 6.00 12.85
C LEU A 275 0.42 5.49 13.84
N GLY A 276 -0.57 4.76 13.33
CA GLY A 276 -1.63 4.14 14.10
C GLY A 276 -1.33 2.71 14.52
N ARG A 277 -2.39 1.94 14.78
CA ARG A 277 -2.28 0.50 14.96
C ARG A 277 -2.04 -0.14 13.58
N GLY A 278 -0.97 -0.93 13.48
CA GLY A 278 -0.73 -1.79 12.31
C GLY A 278 -1.47 -3.13 12.44
N PRO A 279 -1.37 -3.97 11.40
CA PRO A 279 -1.82 -5.36 11.42
C PRO A 279 -1.25 -6.12 12.62
N THR A 280 -2.04 -7.03 13.17
CA THR A 280 -1.62 -7.90 14.27
C THR A 280 -0.92 -9.15 13.77
N ALA A 281 -0.25 -9.86 14.66
CA ALA A 281 0.31 -11.17 14.37
C ALA A 281 -0.75 -12.17 13.89
N LYS A 282 -2.02 -12.02 14.32
CA LYS A 282 -3.12 -12.86 13.85
C LYS A 282 -3.41 -12.58 12.36
N ASP A 283 -3.57 -11.31 12.02
CA ASP A 283 -3.89 -10.86 10.66
C ASP A 283 -2.79 -11.29 9.68
N LEU A 284 -1.52 -11.22 10.11
CA LEU A 284 -0.37 -11.74 9.37
C LEU A 284 -0.42 -13.27 9.16
N ILE A 285 -0.79 -14.04 10.18
CA ILE A 285 -0.91 -15.51 10.10
C ILE A 285 -2.10 -15.93 9.23
N GLU A 286 -3.19 -15.18 9.30
CA GLU A 286 -4.39 -15.36 8.45
C GLU A 286 -4.19 -14.80 7.02
N LEU A 287 -2.99 -14.28 6.75
CA LEU A 287 -2.57 -13.74 5.45
C LEU A 287 -3.40 -12.54 5.00
N GLU A 288 -3.99 -11.76 5.91
CA GLU A 288 -4.72 -10.54 5.54
C GLU A 288 -3.77 -9.48 4.96
N ASP A 289 -2.58 -9.35 5.54
CA ASP A 289 -1.50 -8.48 5.08
C ASP A 289 -0.28 -9.31 4.62
N LEU A 290 0.21 -9.03 3.41
CA LEU A 290 1.32 -9.76 2.78
C LEU A 290 2.62 -8.96 2.76
N GLN A 291 2.56 -7.65 3.02
CA GLN A 291 3.70 -6.73 2.91
C GLN A 291 4.98 -7.24 3.60
N ILE A 292 4.93 -7.52 4.91
CA ILE A 292 6.09 -7.99 5.68
C ILE A 292 6.60 -9.36 5.18
N PRO A 293 5.77 -10.41 5.05
CA PRO A 293 6.22 -11.69 4.49
C PRO A 293 6.88 -11.56 3.11
N VAL A 294 6.32 -10.73 2.23
CA VAL A 294 6.88 -10.50 0.89
C VAL A 294 8.22 -9.78 0.96
N TYR A 295 8.38 -8.79 1.83
CA TYR A 295 9.69 -8.15 2.04
C TYR A 295 10.75 -9.12 2.52
N LEU A 296 10.40 -10.03 3.43
CA LEU A 296 11.33 -11.06 3.91
C LEU A 296 11.79 -11.97 2.77
N MET A 297 10.86 -12.49 1.97
CA MET A 297 11.19 -13.33 0.81
C MET A 297 11.98 -12.58 -0.26
N ALA A 298 11.59 -11.35 -0.55
CA ALA A 298 12.27 -10.48 -1.52
C ALA A 298 13.72 -10.22 -1.11
N LEU A 299 13.96 -9.88 0.16
CA LEU A 299 15.30 -9.60 0.67
C LEU A 299 16.17 -10.85 0.77
N GLU A 300 15.60 -12.03 1.09
CA GLU A 300 16.34 -13.30 1.00
C GLU A 300 16.77 -13.59 -0.44
N GLN A 301 15.88 -13.41 -1.43
CA GLN A 301 16.20 -13.66 -2.84
C GLN A 301 17.19 -12.65 -3.43
N LEU A 302 17.04 -11.36 -3.08
CA LEU A 302 17.73 -10.27 -3.78
C LEU A 302 19.01 -9.79 -3.11
N HIS A 303 19.18 -10.02 -1.80
CA HIS A 303 20.27 -9.39 -1.06
C HIS A 303 20.98 -10.28 -0.03
N PHE A 304 20.23 -10.89 0.89
CA PHE A 304 20.84 -11.57 2.05
C PHE A 304 21.06 -13.07 1.86
N GLY A 305 20.39 -13.69 0.90
CA GLY A 305 20.43 -15.13 0.67
C GLY A 305 19.35 -15.89 1.46
N PRO A 306 19.11 -17.15 1.09
CA PRO A 306 18.04 -17.97 1.67
C PRO A 306 18.29 -18.26 3.15
N GLY A 307 17.21 -18.29 3.93
CA GLY A 307 17.24 -18.69 5.34
C GLY A 307 17.76 -17.63 6.32
N GLN A 308 17.98 -16.38 5.87
CA GLN A 308 18.50 -15.29 6.69
C GLN A 308 17.41 -14.46 7.36
N ALA A 309 16.16 -14.52 6.89
CA ALA A 309 15.06 -13.76 7.48
C ALA A 309 14.75 -14.24 8.91
N VAL A 310 14.94 -13.39 9.91
CA VAL A 310 14.54 -13.69 11.30
C VAL A 310 13.06 -13.40 11.51
N GLY A 311 12.55 -12.32 10.91
CA GLY A 311 11.20 -11.85 11.15
C GLY A 311 11.01 -10.39 10.78
N GLY A 312 9.79 -9.91 10.93
CA GLY A 312 9.48 -8.51 10.71
C GLY A 312 8.22 -8.07 11.43
N SER A 313 8.03 -6.76 11.53
CA SER A 313 6.88 -6.21 12.25
C SER A 313 6.45 -4.85 11.73
N TYR A 314 5.14 -4.64 11.73
CA TYR A 314 4.54 -3.31 11.66
C TYR A 314 4.72 -2.59 13.00
N LEU A 315 5.66 -1.65 13.05
CA LEU A 315 5.98 -0.91 14.25
C LEU A 315 5.05 0.30 14.38
N GLY A 316 4.03 0.17 15.23
CA GLY A 316 3.12 1.25 15.58
C GLY A 316 3.81 2.35 16.39
N LEU A 317 3.98 3.56 15.85
CA LEU A 317 4.75 4.62 16.51
C LEU A 317 4.09 5.13 17.80
N ARG A 318 2.75 5.20 17.84
CA ARG A 318 2.01 5.63 19.04
C ARG A 318 2.06 4.61 20.18
N ASN A 319 2.08 3.33 19.82
CA ASN A 319 2.12 2.17 20.72
C ASN A 319 3.07 1.10 20.15
N PRO A 320 4.40 1.26 20.30
CA PRO A 320 5.37 0.37 19.68
C PRO A 320 5.26 -1.06 20.20
N SER A 321 5.21 -2.03 19.30
CA SER A 321 5.24 -3.45 19.64
C SER A 321 5.78 -4.27 18.47
N ARG A 322 6.80 -5.08 18.74
CA ARG A 322 7.37 -6.05 17.78
C ARG A 322 6.69 -7.41 17.82
N GLY A 323 6.11 -7.77 18.96
CA GLY A 323 5.42 -9.06 19.15
C GLY A 323 3.98 -9.05 18.65
N SER A 324 3.22 -8.00 18.97
CA SER A 324 1.79 -7.96 18.66
C SER A 324 1.47 -7.73 17.18
N GLY A 325 2.39 -7.10 16.44
CA GLY A 325 2.24 -6.79 15.01
C GLY A 325 3.37 -7.36 14.15
N GLY A 326 3.92 -8.51 14.54
CA GLY A 326 5.05 -9.10 13.83
C GLY A 326 5.02 -10.61 13.75
N ILE A 327 5.76 -11.14 12.79
CA ILE A 327 5.99 -12.56 12.52
C ILE A 327 7.49 -12.84 12.61
N TRP A 328 7.85 -13.91 13.32
CA TRP A 328 9.22 -14.19 13.72
C TRP A 328 9.47 -15.69 13.67
N ASN A 329 10.62 -16.09 13.13
CA ASN A 329 11.11 -17.45 13.19
C ASN A 329 11.79 -17.69 14.55
N ARG A 330 11.25 -18.63 15.33
CA ARG A 330 11.67 -18.94 16.71
C ARG A 330 13.13 -19.38 16.80
N GLU A 331 13.57 -20.22 15.88
CA GLU A 331 14.93 -20.77 15.87
C GLU A 331 15.96 -19.69 15.52
N ARG A 332 15.57 -18.75 14.65
CA ARG A 332 16.46 -17.66 14.22
C ARG A 332 16.50 -16.52 15.22
N LEU A 333 15.38 -16.20 15.88
CA LEU A 333 15.30 -15.10 16.85
C LEU A 333 15.82 -15.50 18.24
N GLY A 334 15.45 -16.70 18.70
CA GLY A 334 15.64 -17.12 20.09
C GLY A 334 14.52 -16.63 21.03
N PRO A 335 14.67 -16.80 22.35
CA PRO A 335 13.61 -16.58 23.34
C PRO A 335 13.42 -15.11 23.73
N VAL A 336 13.49 -14.18 22.77
CA VAL A 336 13.37 -12.74 23.01
C VAL A 336 11.91 -12.28 23.05
N LEU A 337 11.07 -12.88 22.20
CA LEU A 337 9.64 -12.55 22.10
C LEU A 337 8.78 -13.72 22.58
N LYS A 338 7.51 -13.41 22.89
CA LYS A 338 6.46 -14.38 23.20
C LYS A 338 5.21 -14.03 22.39
N GLY A 339 4.39 -15.04 22.10
CA GLY A 339 3.09 -14.85 21.46
C GLY A 339 2.95 -15.61 20.14
N LYS A 340 1.76 -15.46 19.52
CA LYS A 340 1.37 -16.22 18.32
C LYS A 340 2.24 -15.93 17.10
N GLY A 341 2.81 -14.72 17.02
CA GLY A 341 3.72 -14.33 15.93
C GLY A 341 5.10 -15.00 15.97
N LEU A 342 5.43 -15.77 17.02
CA LEU A 342 6.69 -16.51 17.11
C LEU A 342 6.48 -17.96 16.63
N LEU A 343 6.72 -18.17 15.34
CA LEU A 343 6.49 -19.42 14.63
C LEU A 343 7.70 -20.36 14.75
N ASP A 344 7.46 -21.65 14.88
CA ASP A 344 8.50 -22.66 14.64
C ASP A 344 8.82 -22.77 13.14
N GLN A 345 9.80 -23.62 12.79
CA GLN A 345 10.25 -23.74 11.41
C GLN A 345 9.13 -24.22 10.47
N GLU A 346 8.29 -25.17 10.90
CA GLU A 346 7.16 -25.66 10.11
C GLU A 346 6.10 -24.56 9.89
N GLY A 347 5.70 -23.85 10.95
CA GLY A 347 4.75 -22.74 10.84
C GLY A 347 5.29 -21.57 10.00
N TRP A 348 6.60 -21.31 10.07
CA TRP A 348 7.27 -20.30 9.24
C TRP A 348 7.25 -20.67 7.76
N GLU A 349 7.57 -21.92 7.42
CA GLU A 349 7.51 -22.41 6.03
C GLU A 349 6.08 -22.41 5.49
N ALA A 350 5.12 -22.88 6.29
CA ALA A 350 3.70 -22.86 5.94
C ALA A 350 3.18 -21.43 5.68
N LEU A 351 3.62 -20.46 6.48
CA LEU A 351 3.28 -19.05 6.28
C LEU A 351 3.81 -18.54 4.93
N LEU A 352 5.10 -18.72 4.66
CA LEU A 352 5.71 -18.24 3.41
C LEU A 352 5.10 -18.92 2.17
N GLU A 353 4.80 -20.21 2.27
CA GLU A 353 4.12 -20.98 1.24
C GLU A 353 2.68 -20.47 1.01
N GLY A 354 1.95 -20.19 2.10
CA GLY A 354 0.62 -19.57 2.02
C GLY A 354 0.65 -18.21 1.31
N VAL A 355 1.66 -17.38 1.61
CA VAL A 355 1.85 -16.07 0.94
C VAL A 355 2.08 -16.25 -0.57
N ARG A 356 2.94 -17.20 -0.98
CA ARG A 356 3.19 -17.50 -2.41
C ARG A 356 1.89 -17.87 -3.13
N LYS A 357 1.13 -18.80 -2.55
CA LYS A 357 -0.18 -19.22 -3.09
C LYS A 357 -1.17 -18.07 -3.21
N GLN A 358 -1.26 -17.19 -2.21
CA GLN A 358 -2.14 -16.03 -2.24
C GLN A 358 -1.76 -15.03 -3.34
N ILE A 359 -0.45 -14.79 -3.55
CA ILE A 359 0.06 -13.94 -4.62
C ILE A 359 -0.27 -14.53 -5.99
N ILE A 360 -0.01 -15.83 -6.18
CA ILE A 360 -0.29 -16.51 -7.45
C ILE A 360 -1.78 -16.46 -7.75
N ALA A 361 -2.63 -16.81 -6.78
CA ALA A 361 -4.09 -16.75 -6.95
C ALA A 361 -4.57 -15.34 -7.33
N ALA A 362 -4.04 -14.30 -6.68
CA ALA A 362 -4.37 -12.91 -7.00
C ALA A 362 -3.95 -12.54 -8.43
N VAL A 363 -2.72 -12.84 -8.83
CA VAL A 363 -2.20 -12.50 -10.17
C VAL A 363 -2.88 -13.30 -11.27
N VAL A 364 -3.17 -14.59 -11.06
CA VAL A 364 -3.96 -15.41 -11.98
C VAL A 364 -5.36 -14.84 -12.13
N GLY A 365 -5.99 -14.40 -11.04
CA GLY A 365 -7.27 -13.69 -11.06
C GLY A 365 -7.21 -12.40 -11.88
N ILE A 366 -6.19 -11.55 -11.65
CA ILE A 366 -5.97 -10.32 -12.42
C ILE A 366 -5.81 -10.61 -13.92
N ARG A 367 -4.94 -11.57 -14.29
CA ARG A 367 -4.64 -11.91 -15.69
C ARG A 367 -5.81 -12.56 -16.41
N SER A 368 -6.63 -13.32 -15.68
CA SER A 368 -7.88 -13.89 -16.21
C SER A 368 -9.01 -12.86 -16.28
N GLY A 369 -8.88 -11.70 -15.64
CA GLY A 369 -9.89 -10.65 -15.64
C GLY A 369 -10.99 -10.84 -14.60
N ASP A 370 -10.75 -11.61 -13.55
CA ASP A 370 -11.69 -11.71 -12.44
C ASP A 370 -11.70 -10.39 -11.63
N PHE A 371 -12.69 -9.54 -11.91
CA PHE A 371 -12.89 -8.27 -11.20
C PHE A 371 -14.28 -8.21 -10.57
N GLY A 372 -14.72 -9.35 -10.03
CA GLY A 372 -15.99 -9.48 -9.31
C GLY A 372 -16.11 -8.52 -8.12
N LEU A 373 -17.36 -8.28 -7.70
CA LEU A 373 -17.63 -7.61 -6.42
C LEU A 373 -17.32 -8.59 -5.29
N THR A 374 -16.70 -8.09 -4.21
CA THR A 374 -16.45 -8.91 -3.02
C THR A 374 -17.77 -9.25 -2.32
N GLU A 375 -17.93 -10.51 -1.91
CA GLU A 375 -19.12 -11.00 -1.20
C GLU A 375 -19.08 -10.76 0.32
N GLY A 376 -17.89 -10.55 0.90
CA GLY A 376 -17.66 -10.27 2.34
C GLY A 376 -17.81 -8.80 2.72
N ASP A 377 -17.40 -8.36 3.92
CA ASP A 377 -17.57 -6.97 4.36
C ASP A 377 -16.78 -5.96 3.50
N CYS A 378 -17.43 -4.84 3.16
CA CYS A 378 -16.76 -3.77 2.43
C CYS A 378 -15.80 -3.00 3.34
N PHE A 379 -14.67 -2.57 2.78
CA PHE A 379 -13.74 -1.68 3.47
C PHE A 379 -14.46 -0.40 3.90
N LYS A 380 -14.45 -0.09 5.20
CA LYS A 380 -15.20 1.02 5.80
C LYS A 380 -14.88 2.38 5.15
N TYR A 381 -13.66 2.53 4.64
CA TYR A 381 -13.16 3.74 3.96
C TYR A 381 -12.82 3.48 2.49
N CYS A 382 -13.65 2.72 1.76
CA CYS A 382 -13.45 2.52 0.33
C CYS A 382 -13.62 3.85 -0.43
N GLU A 383 -12.56 4.28 -1.11
CA GLU A 383 -12.51 5.51 -1.93
C GLU A 383 -13.45 5.46 -3.16
N TYR A 384 -13.88 4.27 -3.56
CA TYR A 384 -14.79 4.03 -4.69
C TYR A 384 -16.22 3.70 -4.26
N ARG A 385 -16.59 3.96 -2.99
CA ARG A 385 -17.93 3.64 -2.48
C ARG A 385 -19.05 4.25 -3.32
N ASP A 386 -18.85 5.47 -3.79
CA ASP A 386 -19.87 6.24 -4.52
C ASP A 386 -20.14 5.70 -5.94
N CYS A 387 -19.19 4.96 -6.53
CA CYS A 387 -19.37 4.27 -7.82
C CYS A 387 -19.50 2.74 -7.68
N CYS A 388 -19.56 2.23 -6.44
CA CYS A 388 -19.72 0.82 -6.15
C CYS A 388 -21.22 0.46 -6.01
N ARG A 389 -21.76 -0.32 -6.94
CA ARG A 389 -23.18 -0.76 -6.94
C ARG A 389 -23.46 -1.99 -6.08
N ARG A 390 -22.67 -2.25 -5.03
CA ARG A 390 -22.90 -3.39 -4.13
C ARG A 390 -24.28 -3.30 -3.45
N LEU A 391 -24.63 -2.13 -2.93
CA LEU A 391 -25.89 -1.92 -2.18
C LEU A 391 -27.13 -2.15 -3.05
N GLU A 392 -27.07 -1.79 -4.33
CA GLU A 392 -28.18 -2.04 -5.27
C GLU A 392 -28.44 -3.54 -5.47
N ARG A 393 -27.40 -4.38 -5.37
CA ARG A 393 -27.50 -5.83 -5.55
C ARG A 393 -27.88 -6.60 -4.29
N GLU A 394 -27.56 -6.08 -3.10
CA GLU A 394 -28.08 -6.64 -1.82
C GLU A 394 -29.61 -6.49 -1.74
N VAL A 395 -30.16 -5.42 -2.32
CA VAL A 395 -31.62 -5.19 -2.42
C VAL A 395 -32.26 -6.10 -3.46
N GLU A 396 -31.64 -6.29 -4.63
CA GLU A 396 -32.15 -7.23 -5.67
C GLU A 396 -32.13 -8.70 -5.19
N GLY A 397 -31.13 -9.10 -4.40
CA GLY A 397 -31.03 -10.45 -3.82
C GLY A 397 -32.12 -10.76 -2.78
N ASN A 398 -32.52 -9.77 -1.97
CA ASN A 398 -33.61 -9.92 -1.00
C ASN A 398 -35.00 -9.74 -1.62
N GLY A 399 -35.11 -8.98 -2.72
CA GLY A 399 -36.37 -8.80 -3.46
C GLY A 399 -36.79 -10.02 -4.28
N ALA A 400 -35.87 -10.93 -4.61
CA ALA A 400 -36.17 -12.17 -5.33
C ALA A 400 -36.67 -13.32 -4.42
N SER A 401 -36.63 -13.16 -3.10
CA SER A 401 -37.17 -14.12 -2.11
C SER A 401 -38.58 -13.79 -1.61
N SER A 402 -39.22 -12.75 -2.16
CA SER A 402 -40.59 -12.37 -1.83
C SER A 402 -41.37 -12.04 -3.10
N GLN A 403 -41.70 -13.08 -3.87
CA GLN A 403 -42.85 -13.10 -4.78
C GLN A 403 -43.33 -14.52 -5.00
#